data_AF-A0A2H6H9M1-F1
#
_entry.id   AF-A0A2H6H9M1-F1
#
_cell.length_a   1.000
_cell.length_b   1.000
_cell.length_c   1.000
_cell.angle_alpha   90.00
_cell.angle_beta   90.00
_cell.angle_gamma   90.00
#
_symmetry.space_group_name_H-M   'P 1'
#
loop_
_entity.id
_entity.type
_entity.pdbx_description
1 polymer ?
#
loop_
_entity_poly.entity_id
_entity_poly.type
_entity_poly.pdbx_seq_one_letter_code
_entity_poly.pdbx_strand_id
1 'polypeptide(L)'
;MSRPVSSRKERCPYWAAGLAPVVALVLTACTSGTGDTQATTTVAVPMNVATSTTTPAATGWSYPSSEAEREAIGAKILTCMEEAGFPGREHPDGGYQFDYPPDQAEPFQDALERCETDSFGFNPNDVQPSLSDSQLKAYYEALLETATCLEGLGYEPPAAPSVSTFVESGGAIWHPYSVFGQGGVAPSAEEWRQVNEACPQPSPYG
;
A
#
# COMPACT_ATOMS: atom_id res chain seq x y z
N MET A 1 -12.69 61.68 -28.24
CA MET A 1 -14.03 61.47 -27.64
C MET A 1 -13.85 61.18 -26.15
N SER A 2 -14.69 61.84 -25.37
CA SER A 2 -14.84 62.01 -23.91
C SER A 2 -14.29 60.95 -22.93
N ARG A 3 -13.57 61.46 -21.91
CA ARG A 3 -13.52 60.99 -20.50
C ARG A 3 -14.84 61.36 -19.79
N PRO A 4 -15.04 61.15 -18.46
CA PRO A 4 -14.80 60.00 -17.54
C PRO A 4 -16.02 59.78 -16.59
N VAL A 5 -16.03 58.75 -15.72
CA VAL A 5 -16.58 58.89 -14.35
C VAL A 5 -15.73 58.09 -13.36
N SER A 6 -15.42 58.77 -12.27
CA SER A 6 -14.61 58.41 -11.11
C SER A 6 -15.52 58.20 -9.90
N SER A 7 -15.18 57.27 -9.01
CA SER A 7 -15.44 57.34 -7.55
C SER A 7 -14.65 56.20 -6.92
N ARG A 8 -13.49 56.30 -6.25
CA ARG A 8 -12.93 57.19 -5.22
C ARG A 8 -13.64 57.11 -3.85
N LYS A 9 -13.04 56.36 -2.92
CA LYS A 9 -12.85 56.63 -1.47
C LYS A 9 -11.73 55.68 -1.00
N GLU A 10 -10.48 56.12 -0.90
CA GLU A 10 -9.85 56.87 0.22
C GLU A 10 -9.83 56.06 1.52
N ARG A 11 -8.63 55.59 1.94
CA ARG A 11 -7.84 56.07 3.11
C ARG A 11 -8.46 55.62 4.45
N CYS A 12 -7.78 55.14 5.48
CA CYS A 12 -6.40 55.25 5.94
C CYS A 12 -6.20 54.26 7.14
N PRO A 13 -5.00 54.17 7.74
CA PRO A 13 -4.48 53.04 8.53
C PRO A 13 -4.50 53.28 10.05
N TYR A 14 -3.80 52.38 10.77
CA TYR A 14 -3.25 52.51 12.12
C TYR A 14 -4.21 52.33 13.28
N TRP A 15 -3.97 51.28 14.08
CA TRP A 15 -3.79 51.30 15.54
C TRP A 15 -2.79 50.14 15.82
N ALA A 16 -1.53 50.41 16.19
CA ALA A 16 -1.03 50.70 17.55
C ALA A 16 -1.36 49.54 18.50
N ALA A 17 -0.48 48.96 19.33
CA ALA A 17 0.91 49.11 19.73
C ALA A 17 1.23 47.72 20.36
N GLY A 18 2.43 47.17 20.44
CA GLY A 18 3.69 47.72 20.90
C GLY A 18 4.39 46.65 21.75
N LEU A 19 5.72 46.75 21.78
CA LEU A 19 6.64 46.23 22.79
C LEU A 19 6.98 44.72 22.80
N ALA A 20 8.28 44.50 22.61
CA ALA A 20 9.03 43.26 22.66
C ALA A 20 9.39 42.86 24.12
N PRO A 21 10.45 42.06 24.31
CA PRO A 21 10.49 40.65 24.65
C PRO A 21 10.70 40.41 26.17
N VAL A 22 10.82 39.15 26.61
CA VAL A 22 11.71 38.64 27.68
C VAL A 22 11.13 37.36 28.32
N VAL A 23 11.83 36.26 28.07
CA VAL A 23 12.29 35.21 29.01
C VAL A 23 11.44 34.89 30.25
N ALA A 24 10.99 33.63 30.35
CA ALA A 24 11.18 32.79 31.55
C ALA A 24 10.69 31.36 31.27
N LEU A 25 11.61 30.48 30.86
CA LEU A 25 11.43 29.03 30.85
C LEU A 25 11.53 28.57 32.30
N VAL A 26 10.40 28.34 32.97
CA VAL A 26 10.36 27.79 34.33
C VAL A 26 10.52 26.28 34.25
N LEU A 27 11.71 25.81 34.61
CA LEU A 27 12.01 24.40 34.89
C LEU A 27 11.32 24.01 36.19
N THR A 28 10.20 23.29 36.11
CA THR A 28 9.59 22.64 37.28
C THR A 28 10.33 21.36 37.62
N ALA A 29 10.86 21.35 38.84
CA ALA A 29 11.72 20.35 39.43
C ALA A 29 11.07 18.96 39.58
N CYS A 30 11.87 17.92 39.37
CA CYS A 30 11.60 16.57 39.87
C CYS A 30 11.62 16.59 41.41
N THR A 31 10.49 16.25 42.04
CA THR A 31 10.45 16.00 43.50
C THR A 31 10.52 14.51 43.72
N SER A 32 11.55 14.08 44.43
CA SER A 32 11.79 12.73 44.93
C SER A 32 10.70 12.29 45.91
N GLY A 33 10.13 11.10 45.67
CA GLY A 33 9.27 10.37 46.61
C GLY A 33 10.00 9.15 47.17
N THR A 34 10.28 9.21 48.47
CA THR A 34 10.60 8.12 49.40
C THR A 34 9.67 6.92 49.17
N GLY A 35 10.05 5.65 49.19
CA GLY A 35 11.03 4.97 50.03
C GLY A 35 10.30 3.74 50.54
N ASP A 36 10.68 2.54 50.09
CA ASP A 36 10.25 1.30 50.72
C ASP A 36 11.42 0.33 50.81
N THR A 37 11.60 -0.14 52.04
CA THR A 37 12.67 -1.02 52.47
C THR A 37 12.28 -2.44 52.05
N GLN A 38 13.08 -3.08 51.18
CA GLN A 38 13.05 -4.54 51.10
C GLN A 38 14.46 -5.10 51.23
N ALA A 39 14.60 -5.91 52.27
CA ALA A 39 15.76 -6.71 52.58
C ALA A 39 16.18 -7.54 51.35
N THR A 40 17.43 -7.37 50.94
CA THR A 40 18.04 -8.17 49.88
C THR A 40 18.38 -9.55 50.44
N THR A 41 17.44 -10.49 50.31
CA THR A 41 17.75 -11.92 50.42
C THR A 41 18.30 -12.36 49.07
N THR A 42 19.63 -12.40 48.95
CA THR A 42 20.32 -12.90 47.76
C THR A 42 20.13 -14.41 47.66
N VAL A 43 19.20 -14.85 46.81
CA VAL A 43 19.14 -16.25 46.37
C VAL A 43 19.85 -16.34 45.03
N ALA A 44 21.02 -16.99 45.02
CA ALA A 44 21.74 -17.35 43.81
C ALA A 44 20.94 -18.43 43.06
N VAL A 45 20.30 -18.05 41.95
CA VAL A 45 19.72 -19.00 40.99
C VAL A 45 20.76 -19.22 39.89
N PRO A 46 21.15 -20.46 39.58
CA PRO A 46 22.16 -20.73 38.55
C PRO A 46 21.69 -20.22 37.18
N MET A 47 22.59 -19.53 36.47
CA MET A 47 22.45 -19.01 35.11
C MET A 47 22.37 -20.14 34.07
N ASN A 48 21.41 -21.04 34.16
CA ASN A 48 21.20 -22.08 33.15
C ASN A 48 19.73 -22.08 32.72
N VAL A 49 19.33 -21.02 32.02
CA VAL A 49 18.23 -21.12 31.06
C VAL A 49 18.72 -20.45 29.78
N ALA A 50 19.38 -21.23 28.94
CA ALA A 50 19.30 -20.98 27.51
C ALA A 50 17.82 -21.21 27.15
N THR A 51 17.01 -20.17 27.33
CA THR A 51 15.77 -20.04 26.58
C THR A 51 16.21 -19.88 25.14
N SER A 52 16.41 -21.02 24.47
CA SER A 52 16.03 -21.10 23.06
C SER A 52 14.57 -20.68 23.04
N THR A 53 14.35 -19.39 22.81
CA THR A 53 13.10 -18.94 22.22
C THR A 53 13.12 -19.56 20.83
N THR A 54 12.76 -20.84 20.75
CA THR A 54 12.22 -21.40 19.56
C THR A 54 10.90 -20.67 19.39
N THR A 55 10.97 -19.50 18.75
CA THR A 55 9.83 -18.92 18.06
C THR A 55 9.22 -20.09 17.31
N PRO A 56 7.97 -20.51 17.62
CA PRO A 56 7.33 -21.51 16.80
C PRO A 56 7.44 -21.00 15.36
N ALA A 57 8.03 -21.81 14.48
CA ALA A 57 8.03 -21.51 13.07
C ALA A 57 6.59 -21.16 12.72
N ALA A 58 6.38 -19.95 12.21
CA ALA A 58 5.12 -19.64 11.57
C ALA A 58 4.99 -20.65 10.43
N THR A 59 4.24 -21.74 10.67
CA THR A 59 3.63 -22.51 9.60
C THR A 59 2.54 -21.61 9.07
N GLY A 60 2.98 -20.68 8.23
CA GLY A 60 2.22 -19.54 7.76
C GLY A 60 3.01 -18.96 6.62
N TRP A 61 2.29 -18.78 5.51
CA TRP A 61 2.74 -18.11 4.31
C TRP A 61 3.80 -17.03 4.57
N SER A 62 4.96 -17.21 3.94
CA SER A 62 6.03 -16.20 3.88
C SER A 62 6.01 -15.58 2.49
N TYR A 63 5.88 -14.26 2.42
CA TYR A 63 6.14 -13.54 1.18
C TYR A 63 7.61 -13.76 0.76
N PRO A 64 7.90 -13.94 -0.54
CA PRO A 64 9.26 -13.96 -1.04
C PRO A 64 10.03 -12.72 -0.60
N SER A 65 11.08 -12.93 0.19
CA SER A 65 11.78 -11.85 0.88
C SER A 65 12.84 -11.18 0.01
N SER A 66 13.30 -11.88 -1.04
CA SER A 66 14.31 -11.39 -1.97
C SER A 66 13.76 -11.18 -3.38
N GLU A 67 14.37 -10.25 -4.11
CA GLU A 67 14.06 -9.99 -5.52
C GLU A 67 14.29 -11.23 -6.38
N ALA A 68 15.41 -11.93 -6.19
CA ALA A 68 15.72 -13.17 -6.91
C ALA A 68 14.68 -14.28 -6.67
N GLU A 69 14.08 -14.35 -5.47
CA GLU A 69 13.02 -15.31 -5.17
C GLU A 69 11.71 -14.93 -5.88
N ARG A 70 11.37 -13.64 -5.92
CA ARG A 70 10.21 -13.12 -6.67
C ARG A 70 10.36 -13.37 -8.17
N GLU A 71 11.52 -13.07 -8.75
CA GLU A 71 11.82 -13.34 -10.16
C GLU A 71 11.70 -14.83 -10.49
N ALA A 72 12.26 -15.70 -9.66
CA ALA A 72 12.20 -17.15 -9.88
C ALA A 72 10.77 -17.69 -9.80
N ILE A 73 9.93 -17.14 -8.92
CA ILE A 73 8.52 -17.52 -8.83
C ILE A 73 7.75 -16.99 -10.05
N GLY A 74 8.00 -15.74 -10.45
CA GLY A 74 7.35 -15.15 -11.61
C GLY A 74 7.63 -15.87 -12.91
N ALA A 75 8.89 -16.26 -13.14
CA ALA A 75 9.26 -17.07 -14.29
C ALA A 75 8.51 -18.41 -14.34
N LYS A 76 8.27 -19.05 -13.18
CA LYS A 76 7.48 -20.29 -13.10
C LYS A 76 6.01 -20.05 -13.42
N ILE A 77 5.41 -18.97 -12.90
CA ILE A 77 4.02 -18.60 -13.18
C ILE A 77 3.83 -18.35 -14.68
N LEU A 78 4.72 -17.55 -15.29
CA LEU A 78 4.67 -17.25 -16.72
C LEU A 78 4.79 -18.52 -17.58
N THR A 79 5.72 -19.41 -17.23
CA THR A 79 5.89 -20.69 -17.93
C THR A 79 4.64 -21.57 -17.80
N CYS A 80 4.08 -21.68 -16.59
CA CYS A 80 2.87 -22.47 -16.35
C CYS A 80 1.65 -21.92 -17.10
N MET A 81 1.50 -20.58 -17.14
CA MET A 81 0.42 -19.93 -17.86
C MET A 81 0.57 -20.08 -19.38
N GLU A 82 1.80 -20.02 -19.91
CA GLU A 82 2.08 -20.33 -21.31
C GLU A 82 1.68 -21.76 -21.66
N GLU A 83 2.02 -22.74 -20.82
CA GLU A 83 1.59 -24.14 -20.98
C GLU A 83 0.07 -24.32 -20.87
N ALA A 84 -0.61 -23.47 -20.10
CA ALA A 84 -2.07 -23.43 -19.98
C ALA A 84 -2.77 -22.73 -21.16
N GLY A 85 -2.01 -22.14 -22.09
CA GLY A 85 -2.55 -21.45 -23.27
C GLY A 85 -2.76 -19.94 -23.08
N PHE A 86 -2.27 -19.37 -21.98
CA PHE A 86 -2.34 -17.95 -21.64
C PHE A 86 -0.94 -17.34 -21.59
N PRO A 87 -0.30 -17.08 -22.75
CA PRO A 87 1.02 -16.49 -22.77
C PRO A 87 0.98 -15.09 -22.12
N GLY A 88 1.83 -14.89 -21.12
CA GLY A 88 1.98 -13.63 -20.41
C GLY A 88 3.33 -13.00 -20.64
N ARG A 89 3.52 -11.81 -20.09
CA ARG A 89 4.80 -11.13 -20.02
C ARG A 89 4.94 -10.43 -18.69
N GLU A 90 6.17 -10.29 -18.20
CA GLU A 90 6.43 -9.43 -17.05
C GLU A 90 5.96 -8.01 -17.36
N HIS A 91 5.27 -7.43 -16.40
CA HIS A 91 4.85 -6.06 -16.45
C HIS A 91 5.82 -5.21 -15.61
N PRO A 92 6.09 -3.94 -15.98
CA PRO A 92 7.04 -3.09 -15.26
C PRO A 92 6.74 -2.85 -13.78
N ASP A 93 5.56 -3.26 -13.29
CA ASP A 93 5.14 -3.22 -11.89
C ASP A 93 5.68 -4.37 -11.03
N GLY A 94 6.44 -5.28 -11.63
CA GLY A 94 6.89 -6.50 -10.98
C GLY A 94 5.81 -7.59 -10.92
N GLY A 95 4.66 -7.37 -11.57
CA GLY A 95 3.63 -8.35 -11.83
C GLY A 95 3.73 -8.92 -13.25
N TYR A 96 2.66 -9.58 -13.69
CA TYR A 96 2.57 -10.19 -15.01
C TYR A 96 1.31 -9.70 -15.72
N GLN A 97 1.42 -9.43 -17.02
CA GLN A 97 0.30 -9.06 -17.87
C GLN A 97 -0.06 -10.21 -18.79
N PHE A 98 -1.35 -10.54 -18.82
CA PHE A 98 -1.94 -11.57 -19.68
C PHE A 98 -3.05 -10.97 -20.53
N ASP A 99 -3.09 -11.33 -21.81
CA ASP A 99 -4.13 -10.91 -22.74
C ASP A 99 -4.98 -12.14 -23.09
N TYR A 100 -6.28 -12.10 -22.77
CA TYR A 100 -7.23 -13.17 -23.06
C TYR A 100 -8.61 -12.58 -23.42
N PRO A 101 -9.40 -13.27 -24.27
CA PRO A 101 -10.73 -12.80 -24.63
C PRO A 101 -11.72 -12.97 -23.45
N PRO A 102 -12.78 -12.14 -23.34
CA PRO A 102 -13.67 -12.14 -22.18
C PRO A 102 -14.37 -13.49 -21.88
N ASP A 103 -14.59 -14.31 -22.90
CA ASP A 103 -15.17 -15.65 -22.77
C ASP A 103 -14.22 -16.68 -22.14
N GLN A 104 -12.94 -16.32 -21.96
CA GLN A 104 -11.94 -17.14 -21.29
C GLN A 104 -11.65 -16.68 -19.85
N ALA A 105 -12.45 -15.77 -19.28
CA ALA A 105 -12.21 -15.25 -17.93
C ALA A 105 -12.16 -16.35 -16.85
N GLU A 106 -13.14 -17.25 -16.80
CA GLU A 106 -13.15 -18.37 -15.85
C GLU A 106 -11.96 -19.33 -16.08
N PRO A 107 -11.72 -19.87 -17.30
CA PRO A 107 -10.56 -20.70 -17.58
C PRO A 107 -9.20 -20.04 -17.25
N PHE A 108 -9.09 -18.72 -17.45
CA PHE A 108 -7.90 -17.96 -17.10
C PHE A 108 -7.68 -17.91 -15.59
N GLN A 109 -8.73 -17.62 -14.82
CA GLN A 109 -8.64 -17.56 -13.36
C GLN A 109 -8.27 -18.94 -12.77
N ASP A 110 -8.90 -20.01 -13.26
CA ASP A 110 -8.57 -21.39 -12.84
C ASP A 110 -7.11 -21.76 -13.15
N ALA A 111 -6.60 -21.35 -14.33
CA ALA A 111 -5.22 -21.60 -14.71
C ALA A 111 -4.25 -20.81 -13.83
N LEU A 112 -4.54 -19.53 -13.58
CA LEU A 112 -3.71 -18.66 -12.76
C LEU A 112 -3.61 -19.16 -11.32
N GLU A 113 -4.74 -19.50 -10.68
CA GLU A 113 -4.78 -20.03 -9.31
C GLU A 113 -3.95 -21.31 -9.18
N ARG A 114 -4.09 -22.23 -10.15
CA ARG A 114 -3.28 -23.45 -10.21
C ARG A 114 -1.80 -23.13 -10.36
N CYS A 115 -1.44 -22.25 -11.30
CA CYS A 115 -0.06 -21.91 -11.58
C CYS A 115 0.63 -21.19 -10.42
N GLU A 116 -0.08 -20.33 -9.70
CA GLU A 116 0.40 -19.70 -8.47
C GLU A 116 0.62 -20.77 -7.39
N THR A 117 -0.38 -21.63 -7.14
CA THR A 117 -0.28 -22.71 -6.16
C THR A 117 0.97 -23.58 -6.37
N ASP A 118 1.18 -24.02 -7.61
CA ASP A 118 2.31 -24.87 -7.99
C ASP A 118 3.66 -24.13 -7.92
N SER A 119 3.70 -22.85 -8.28
CA SER A 119 4.95 -22.06 -8.40
C SER A 119 5.52 -21.61 -7.06
N PHE A 120 4.64 -21.21 -6.15
CA PHE A 120 5.00 -20.80 -4.79
C PHE A 120 5.21 -22.01 -3.85
N GLY A 121 4.90 -23.23 -4.30
CA GLY A 121 5.00 -24.44 -3.47
C GLY A 121 4.01 -24.42 -2.30
N PHE A 122 2.86 -23.78 -2.51
CA PHE A 122 1.84 -23.63 -1.49
C PHE A 122 1.26 -24.98 -1.08
N ASN A 123 0.99 -25.14 0.21
CA ASN A 123 -0.09 -25.99 0.63
C ASN A 123 -1.39 -25.21 0.35
N PRO A 124 -2.35 -25.72 -0.44
CA PRO A 124 -3.62 -25.02 -0.69
C PRO A 124 -4.44 -24.73 0.58
N ASN A 125 -4.02 -25.25 1.74
CA ASN A 125 -4.57 -24.92 3.06
C ASN A 125 -3.88 -23.72 3.75
N ASP A 126 -2.72 -23.28 3.27
CA ASP A 126 -2.05 -22.04 3.71
C ASP A 126 -2.66 -20.86 2.95
N VAL A 127 -3.97 -20.70 3.10
CA VAL A 127 -4.75 -19.64 2.47
C VAL A 127 -4.24 -18.30 3.02
N GLN A 128 -3.76 -17.43 2.13
CA GLN A 128 -3.54 -16.04 2.48
C GLN A 128 -4.84 -15.51 3.09
N PRO A 129 -4.84 -15.06 4.35
CA PRO A 129 -6.09 -14.78 5.04
C PRO A 129 -6.88 -13.76 4.23
N SER A 130 -8.13 -14.11 3.93
CA SER A 130 -9.04 -13.19 3.24
C SER A 130 -9.09 -11.88 4.01
N LEU A 131 -9.01 -10.78 3.28
CA LEU A 131 -9.13 -9.45 3.87
C LEU A 131 -10.50 -9.32 4.54
N SER A 132 -10.52 -8.80 5.76
CA SER A 132 -11.77 -8.40 6.40
C SER A 132 -12.43 -7.27 5.62
N ASP A 133 -13.75 -7.11 5.73
CA ASP A 133 -14.48 -5.96 5.21
C ASP A 133 -13.83 -4.61 5.58
N SER A 134 -13.29 -4.49 6.79
CA SER A 134 -12.58 -3.29 7.24
C SER A 134 -11.27 -3.06 6.49
N GLN A 135 -10.51 -4.12 6.20
CA GLN A 135 -9.28 -4.00 5.40
C GLN A 135 -9.63 -3.67 3.95
N LEU A 136 -10.67 -4.29 3.38
CA LEU A 136 -11.13 -3.98 2.03
C LEU A 136 -11.63 -2.53 1.90
N LYS A 137 -12.31 -2.00 2.91
CA LYS A 137 -12.72 -0.58 2.94
C LYS A 137 -11.53 0.36 3.02
N ALA A 138 -10.57 0.08 3.89
CA ALA A 138 -9.35 0.89 4.01
C ALA A 138 -8.53 0.85 2.71
N TYR A 139 -8.40 -0.32 2.09
CA TYR A 139 -7.75 -0.48 0.80
C TYR A 139 -8.49 0.31 -0.29
N TYR A 140 -9.81 0.24 -0.33
CA TYR A 140 -10.63 1.01 -1.27
C TYR A 140 -10.43 2.52 -1.12
N GLU A 141 -10.38 3.04 0.10
CA GLU A 141 -10.07 4.46 0.36
C GLU A 141 -8.68 4.85 -0.17
N ALA A 142 -7.65 4.03 0.07
CA ALA A 142 -6.30 4.26 -0.45
C ALA A 142 -6.25 4.22 -2.00
N LEU A 143 -7.04 3.35 -2.63
CA LEU A 143 -7.16 3.30 -4.08
C LEU A 143 -7.85 4.54 -4.66
N LEU A 144 -8.83 5.14 -3.94
CA LEU A 144 -9.44 6.41 -4.35
C LEU A 144 -8.46 7.59 -4.27
N GLU A 145 -7.61 7.61 -3.24
CA GLU A 145 -6.52 8.59 -3.14
C GLU A 145 -5.54 8.44 -4.30
N THR A 146 -5.21 7.20 -4.66
CA THR A 146 -4.35 6.87 -5.80
C THR A 146 -4.98 7.30 -7.12
N ALA A 147 -6.28 7.06 -7.31
CA ALA A 147 -7.03 7.52 -8.49
C ALA A 147 -6.95 9.05 -8.64
N THR A 148 -7.18 9.77 -7.54
CA THR A 148 -7.09 11.24 -7.49
C THR A 148 -5.68 11.73 -7.84
N CYS A 149 -4.64 11.02 -7.39
CA CYS A 149 -3.26 11.33 -7.73
C CYS A 149 -3.01 11.17 -9.25
N LEU A 150 -3.47 10.07 -9.83
CA LEU A 150 -3.33 9.80 -11.27
C LEU A 150 -4.08 10.82 -12.13
N GLU A 151 -5.28 11.23 -11.73
CA GLU A 151 -6.02 12.34 -12.35
C GLU A 151 -5.20 13.65 -12.30
N GLY A 152 -4.54 13.92 -11.18
CA GLY A 152 -3.63 15.07 -11.01
C GLY A 152 -2.42 15.04 -11.96
N LEU A 153 -1.98 13.86 -12.39
CA LEU A 153 -0.94 13.67 -13.40
C LEU A 153 -1.48 13.72 -14.85
N GLY A 154 -2.80 13.79 -15.03
CA GLY A 154 -3.46 13.86 -16.34
C GLY A 154 -3.86 12.51 -16.92
N TYR A 155 -3.85 11.44 -16.13
CA TYR A 155 -4.44 10.15 -16.53
C TYR A 155 -5.94 10.13 -16.23
N GLU A 156 -6.67 9.22 -16.87
CA GLU A 156 -8.11 9.04 -16.66
C GLU A 156 -8.37 7.61 -16.12
N PRO A 157 -8.22 7.37 -14.80
CA PRO A 157 -8.53 6.09 -14.19
C PRO A 157 -9.97 5.63 -14.48
N PRO A 158 -10.21 4.32 -14.59
CA PRO A 158 -11.58 3.82 -14.74
C PRO A 158 -12.43 4.21 -13.53
N ALA A 159 -13.69 4.55 -13.78
CA ALA A 159 -14.62 4.94 -12.74
C ALA A 159 -14.71 3.87 -11.63
N ALA A 160 -14.55 4.31 -10.39
CA ALA A 160 -14.60 3.41 -9.24
C ALA A 160 -16.02 2.84 -9.04
N PRO A 161 -16.16 1.56 -8.65
CA PRO A 161 -17.44 0.96 -8.30
C PRO A 161 -17.95 1.52 -6.96
N SER A 162 -19.08 1.01 -6.47
CA SER A 162 -19.46 1.29 -5.07
C SER A 162 -18.54 0.54 -4.10
N VAL A 163 -18.34 1.07 -2.89
CA VAL A 163 -17.57 0.38 -1.84
C VAL A 163 -18.14 -1.00 -1.50
N SER A 164 -19.48 -1.16 -1.53
CA SER A 164 -20.10 -2.47 -1.30
C SER A 164 -19.76 -3.45 -2.41
N THR A 165 -19.83 -3.03 -3.68
CA THR A 165 -19.44 -3.87 -4.82
C THR A 165 -17.96 -4.28 -4.74
N PHE A 166 -17.09 -3.36 -4.32
CA PHE A 166 -15.67 -3.65 -4.14
C PHE A 166 -15.44 -4.69 -3.03
N VAL A 167 -16.06 -4.50 -1.86
CA VAL A 167 -15.96 -5.43 -0.73
C VAL A 167 -16.53 -6.80 -1.09
N GLU A 168 -17.71 -6.84 -1.72
CA GLU A 168 -18.35 -8.08 -2.17
C GLU A 168 -17.50 -8.87 -3.18
N SER A 169 -16.68 -8.16 -3.99
CA SER A 169 -15.74 -8.79 -4.92
C SER A 169 -14.43 -9.26 -4.28
N GLY A 170 -14.24 -9.05 -2.97
CA GLY A 170 -12.96 -9.32 -2.30
C GLY A 170 -11.84 -8.36 -2.71
N GLY A 171 -12.17 -7.21 -3.31
CA GLY A 171 -11.21 -6.18 -3.73
C GLY A 171 -10.57 -6.38 -5.10
N ALA A 172 -10.99 -7.38 -5.88
CA ALA A 172 -10.37 -7.74 -7.16
C ALA A 172 -10.95 -6.99 -8.38
N ILE A 173 -12.14 -6.40 -8.27
CA ILE A 173 -12.89 -5.91 -9.45
C ILE A 173 -12.38 -4.58 -10.02
N TRP A 174 -11.58 -3.83 -9.27
CA TRP A 174 -11.18 -2.48 -9.68
C TRP A 174 -9.82 -2.06 -9.12
N HIS A 175 -9.03 -1.40 -9.96
CA HIS A 175 -7.77 -0.77 -9.58
C HIS A 175 -7.53 0.48 -10.45
N PRO A 176 -7.04 1.61 -9.91
CA PRO A 176 -6.91 2.84 -10.67
C PRO A 176 -5.80 2.78 -11.73
N TYR A 177 -4.75 1.98 -11.50
CA TYR A 177 -3.71 1.71 -12.50
C TYR A 177 -4.19 0.85 -13.68
N SER A 178 -5.43 0.32 -13.65
CA SER A 178 -6.02 -0.31 -14.82
C SER A 178 -6.20 0.67 -16.00
N VAL A 179 -5.99 1.98 -15.83
CA VAL A 179 -5.84 2.92 -16.97
C VAL A 179 -4.74 2.51 -17.96
N PHE A 180 -3.75 1.74 -17.50
CA PHE A 180 -2.65 1.23 -18.30
C PHE A 180 -2.89 -0.18 -18.86
N GLY A 181 -4.01 -0.83 -18.50
CA GLY A 181 -4.37 -2.17 -18.93
C GLY A 181 -5.76 -2.19 -19.56
N GLN A 182 -5.91 -2.84 -20.72
CA GLN A 182 -7.13 -2.87 -21.56
C GLN A 182 -7.31 -1.61 -22.44
N GLY A 183 -6.76 -1.67 -23.65
CA GLY A 183 -7.07 -0.72 -24.74
C GLY A 183 -6.22 0.55 -24.80
N GLY A 184 -5.34 0.79 -23.82
CA GLY A 184 -4.34 1.86 -23.81
C GLY A 184 -2.96 1.41 -24.31
N VAL A 185 -2.10 2.38 -24.64
CA VAL A 185 -0.66 2.12 -24.84
C VAL A 185 -0.04 1.92 -23.46
N ALA A 186 0.55 0.74 -23.23
CA ALA A 186 1.29 0.48 -22.00
C ALA A 186 2.40 1.53 -21.83
N PRO A 187 2.58 2.10 -20.64
CA PRO A 187 3.60 3.11 -20.41
C PRO A 187 5.00 2.51 -20.62
N SER A 188 5.95 3.35 -21.01
CA SER A 188 7.36 2.94 -21.01
C SER A 188 7.81 2.57 -19.59
N ALA A 189 8.84 1.73 -19.44
CA ALA A 189 9.36 1.38 -18.12
C ALA A 189 9.80 2.62 -17.30
N GLU A 190 10.31 3.65 -17.98
CA GLU A 190 10.66 4.93 -17.36
C GLU A 190 9.43 5.68 -16.86
N GLU A 191 8.41 5.82 -17.71
CA GLU A 191 7.14 6.45 -17.35
C GLU A 191 6.47 5.71 -16.20
N TRP A 192 6.44 4.38 -16.27
CA TRP A 192 5.90 3.54 -15.20
C TRP A 192 6.57 3.82 -13.85
N ARG A 193 7.91 3.89 -13.82
CA ARG A 193 8.67 4.20 -12.61
C ARG A 193 8.32 5.60 -12.09
N GLN A 194 8.28 6.60 -12.97
CA GLN A 194 7.95 7.97 -12.59
C GLN A 194 6.53 8.09 -12.01
N VAL A 195 5.56 7.41 -12.62
CA VAL A 195 4.17 7.40 -12.15
C VAL A 195 4.05 6.69 -10.80
N ASN A 196 4.72 5.55 -10.60
CA ASN A 196 4.70 4.85 -9.31
C ASN A 196 5.45 5.58 -8.20
N GLU A 197 6.47 6.38 -8.54
CA GLU A 197 7.13 7.26 -7.59
C GLU A 197 6.22 8.44 -7.18
N ALA A 198 5.43 8.97 -8.12
CA ALA A 198 4.52 10.07 -7.86
C ALA A 198 3.21 9.64 -7.18
N CYS A 199 2.65 8.49 -7.58
CA CYS A 199 1.36 7.97 -7.11
C CYS A 199 1.49 6.50 -6.66
N PRO A 200 2.18 6.19 -5.55
CA PRO A 200 2.45 4.80 -5.15
C PRO A 200 1.18 3.92 -5.05
N GLN A 201 1.28 2.69 -5.55
CA GLN A 201 0.19 1.71 -5.43
C GLN A 201 0.06 1.22 -3.97
N PRO A 202 -1.13 1.25 -3.37
CA PRO A 202 -1.31 0.82 -2.00
C PRO A 202 -1.28 -0.71 -1.87
N SER A 203 -0.79 -1.21 -0.73
CA SER A 203 -0.85 -2.63 -0.35
C SER A 203 -2.16 -2.90 0.40
N PRO A 204 -2.94 -3.94 0.03
CA PRO A 204 -4.10 -4.35 0.81
C PRO A 204 -3.75 -4.93 2.20
N TYR A 205 -2.47 -5.23 2.46
CA TYR A 205 -2.00 -5.85 3.71
C TYR A 205 -1.25 -4.88 4.65
N GLY A 206 -1.20 -3.59 4.28
CA GLY A 206 -0.38 -2.59 4.97
C GLY A 206 1.06 -2.57 4.48
#